data_AF-A0A2G1ZCN3-F1
#
_entry.id   AF-A0A2G1ZCN3-F1
#
_cell.length_a   1.000
_cell.length_b   1.000
_cell.length_c   1.000
_cell.angle_alpha   90.00
_cell.angle_beta   90.00
_cell.angle_gamma   90.00
#
_symmetry.space_group_name_H-M   'P 1'
#
loop_
_entity.id
_entity.type
_entity.pdbx_description
1 polymer ?
#
loop_
_entity_poly.entity_id
_entity_poly.type
_entity_poly.pdbx_seq_one_letter_code
_entity_poly.pdbx_strand_id
1 'polypeptide(L)' 'MNRTKKITLNFKKKAKKANAKSHSSNKPKYISKAEREHLAEIDATETDIEQSADTEAKPVS' A
#
# COMPACT_ATOMS: atom_id res chain seq x y z
N MET A 1 7.44 14.85 -36.28
CA MET A 1 6.55 14.86 -35.09
C MET A 1 5.13 14.77 -35.62
N ASN A 2 4.55 13.58 -35.61
CA ASN A 2 3.21 13.38 -36.19
C ASN A 2 2.17 13.39 -35.06
N ARG A 3 0.92 13.72 -35.38
CA ARG A 3 -0.17 13.84 -34.41
C ARG A 3 -0.27 12.62 -33.49
N THR A 4 -0.17 11.42 -34.07
CA THR A 4 -0.16 10.14 -33.36
C THR A 4 0.96 10.05 -32.31
N LYS A 5 2.21 10.31 -32.71
CA LYS A 5 3.37 10.30 -31.80
C LYS A 5 3.23 11.31 -30.66
N LYS A 6 2.68 12.51 -30.95
CA LYS A 6 2.44 13.55 -29.92
C LYS A 6 1.41 13.10 -28.88
N ILE A 7 0.31 12.49 -29.33
CA ILE A 7 -0.73 11.95 -28.45
C ILE A 7 -0.16 10.84 -27.55
N THR A 8 0.54 9.86 -28.12
CA THR A 8 1.15 8.76 -27.35
C THR A 8 2.14 9.27 -26.31
N LEU A 9 3.00 10.24 -26.68
CA LEU A 9 3.97 10.82 -25.76
C LEU A 9 3.29 11.49 -24.56
N ASN A 10 2.21 12.24 -24.80
CA ASN A 10 1.45 12.92 -23.74
C ASN A 10 0.81 11.92 -22.77
N PHE A 11 0.19 10.85 -23.28
CA PHE A 11 -0.39 9.80 -22.43
C PHE A 11 0.68 9.09 -21.60
N LYS A 12 1.81 8.71 -22.20
CA LYS A 12 2.94 8.11 -21.47
C LYS A 12 3.47 9.02 -20.35
N LYS A 13 3.60 10.32 -20.61
CA LYS A 13 4.01 11.31 -19.60
C LYS A 13 3.01 11.39 -18.44
N LYS A 14 1.70 11.39 -18.73
CA LYS A 14 0.65 11.41 -17.71
C LYS A 14 0.65 10.13 -16.87
N ALA A 15 0.72 8.95 -17.51
CA ALA A 15 0.80 7.66 -16.82
C ALA A 15 2.03 7.59 -15.90
N LYS A 16 3.21 8.00 -16.38
CA LYS A 16 4.43 8.04 -15.57
C LYS A 16 4.29 8.96 -14.34
N LYS A 17 3.64 10.12 -14.51
CA LYS A 17 3.37 11.04 -13.39
C LYS A 17 2.37 10.47 -12.39
N ALA A 18 1.34 9.76 -12.85
CA ALA A 18 0.38 9.11 -11.96
C ALA A 18 1.06 7.99 -11.16
N ASN A 19 1.79 7.10 -11.81
CA ASN A 19 2.50 6.00 -11.13
C ASN A 19 3.53 6.52 -10.12
N ALA A 20 4.30 7.55 -10.48
CA ALA A 20 5.25 8.17 -9.56
C ALA A 20 4.60 8.82 -8.32
N LYS A 21 3.33 9.22 -8.41
CA LYS A 21 2.55 9.73 -7.26
C LYS A 21 1.92 8.63 -6.42
N SER A 22 1.56 7.49 -7.04
CA SER A 22 0.97 6.34 -6.36
C SER A 22 1.99 5.49 -5.61
N HIS A 23 3.29 5.63 -5.90
CA HIS A 23 4.33 5.02 -5.07
C HIS A 23 4.58 5.88 -3.83
N SER A 24 3.93 5.55 -2.71
CA SER A 24 4.54 5.83 -1.40
C SER A 24 5.89 5.12 -1.37
N SER A 25 6.91 5.75 -0.81
CA SER A 25 8.19 5.07 -0.65
C SER A 25 7.94 3.76 0.09
N ASN A 26 8.42 2.63 -0.45
CA ASN A 26 8.34 1.30 0.20
C ASN A 26 9.22 1.20 1.47
N LYS A 27 9.60 2.34 2.04
CA LYS A 27 10.35 2.47 3.28
C LYS A 27 9.35 2.89 4.34
N PRO A 28 9.26 2.17 5.47
CA PRO A 28 8.49 2.65 6.60
C PRO A 28 9.04 4.03 6.99
N LYS A 29 8.13 4.93 7.38
CA LYS A 29 8.52 6.25 7.88
C LYS A 29 9.52 6.05 9.02
N TYR A 30 10.64 6.76 8.97
CA TYR A 30 11.64 6.65 10.03
C TYR A 30 11.03 7.19 11.32
N ILE A 31 10.73 6.28 12.24
CA ILE A 31 10.27 6.57 13.59
C ILE A 31 11.43 6.33 14.56
N SER A 32 11.43 7.07 15.66
CA SER A 32 12.44 6.92 16.72
C SER A 32 12.36 5.52 17.35
N LYS A 33 13.40 5.09 18.07
CA LYS A 33 13.41 3.77 18.74
C LYS A 33 12.24 3.62 19.70
N ALA A 34 11.96 4.66 20.51
CA ALA A 34 10.86 4.66 21.45
C ALA A 34 9.48 4.56 20.78
N GLU A 35 9.31 5.21 19.63
CA GLU A 35 8.06 5.20 18.89
C GLU A 35 7.83 3.86 18.15
N ARG A 36 8.91 3.16 17.78
CA ARG A 36 8.83 1.80 17.25
C ARG A 36 8.44 0.78 18.32
N GLU A 37 8.95 0.92 19.54
CA GLU A 37 8.57 0.07 20.68
C GLU A 37 7.09 0.29 21.05
N HIS A 38 6.65 1.54 21.13
CA HIS A 38 5.25 1.89 21.39
C HIS A 38 4.29 1.35 20.31
N LEU A 39 4.66 1.42 19.03
CA LEU A 39 3.85 0.85 17.95
C LEU A 39 3.87 -0.68 17.94
N ALA A 40 4.98 -1.33 18.29
CA ALA A 40 5.04 -2.79 18.37
C ALA A 40 4.19 -3.33 19.53
N GLU A 41 4.11 -2.61 20.65
CA GLU A 41 3.22 -2.94 21.78
C GLU A 41 1.74 -2.81 21.40
N ILE A 42 1.39 -1.77 20.61
CA ILE A 42 0.01 -1.56 20.13
C ILE A 42 -0.37 -2.59 19.06
N ASP A 43 0.47 -2.79 18.04
CA ASP A 43 0.21 -3.75 16.96
C ASP A 43 0.05 -5.17 17.50
N ALA A 44 0.84 -5.57 18.52
CA ALA A 44 0.71 -6.87 19.18
C ALA A 44 -0.64 -7.05 19.91
N THR A 45 -1.29 -5.98 20.34
CA THR A 45 -2.63 -6.04 20.97
C THR A 45 -3.78 -6.08 19.95
N GLU A 46 -3.56 -5.60 18.72
CA GLU A 46 -4.58 -5.60 17.67
C GLU A 46 -4.53 -6.89 16.81
N THR A 47 -3.37 -7.54 16.65
CA THR A 47 -3.25 -8.77 15.85
C THR A 47 -3.89 -10.01 16.46
N ASP A 48 -4.22 -10.00 17.76
CA ASP A 48 -4.91 -11.12 18.42
C ASP A 48 -6.44 -11.08 18.19
N ILE A 49 -7.01 -9.95 17.76
CA ILE A 49 -8.46 -9.81 17.55
C ILE A 49 -8.89 -10.18 16.13
N GLU A 50 -8.03 -10.05 15.12
CA GLU A 50 -8.40 -10.34 13.72
C GLU A 50 -8.05 -11.76 13.23
N GLN A 51 -7.26 -12.54 13.96
CA GLN A 51 -6.94 -13.94 13.55
C GLN A 51 -7.96 -15.00 14.02
N SER A 52 -8.98 -14.62 14.81
CA SER A 52 -10.02 -15.55 15.28
C SER A 52 -11.35 -15.48 14.51
N ALA A 53 -11.46 -14.71 13.42
CA ALA A 53 -12.74 -14.48 12.72
C ALA A 53 -12.87 -15.10 11.32
N ASP A 54 -11.85 -15.77 10.76
CA ASP A 54 -11.87 -16.25 9.37
C ASP A 54 -11.81 -17.79 9.19
N THR A 55 -12.02 -18.59 10.26
CA THR A 55 -12.05 -20.07 10.16
C THR A 55 -13.41 -20.71 10.42
N GLU A 56 -14.53 -20.01 10.27
CA GLU A 56 -15.85 -20.65 10.43
C GLU A 56 -16.95 -20.08 9.53
N ALA A 57 -16.85 -20.27 8.22
CA ALA A 57 -18.01 -20.29 7.33
C ALA A 57 -17.71 -20.90 5.95
N LYS A 58 -17.45 -22.21 5.89
CA LYS A 58 -17.81 -23.01 4.71
C LYS A 58 -18.90 -24.01 5.10
N PRO A 59 -20.19 -23.64 5.02
CA PRO A 59 -21.23 -24.65 4.98
C PRO A 59 -21.18 -25.37 3.63
N VAL A 60 -20.96 -26.67 3.72
CA VAL A 60 -21.14 -27.68 2.68
C VAL A 60 -22.57 -27.64 2.16
N SER A 61 -22.74 -27.48 0.84
CA SER A 61 -23.79 -28.07 0.00
C SER A 61 -23.45 -27.86 -1.47
#